data_AF-A0A1I6T581-F1
#
_entry.id   AF-A0A1I6T581-F1
#
_cell.length_a   1.000
_cell.length_b   1.000
_cell.length_c   1.000
_cell.angle_alpha   90.00
_cell.angle_beta   90.00
_cell.angle_gamma   90.00
#
_symmetry.space_group_name_H-M   'P 1'
#
loop_
_entity.id
_entity.type
_entity.pdbx_description
1 polymer ?
#
loop_
_entity_poly.entity_id
_entity_poly.type
_entity_poly.pdbx_seq_one_letter_code
_entity_poly.pdbx_strand_id
1 'polypeptide(L)' 'MNKTQEFIKVNEDHWECLCGNDTMDIGFFPCDNKGDCKEPDSSWEGLYSCQKCGRIIEPETYKVIGINSNAKKYDDFIN' A
#
# COMPACT_ATOMS: atom_id res chain seq x y z
N MET A 1 10.59 22.75 3.49
CA MET A 1 10.43 22.04 2.21
C MET A 1 9.00 21.54 2.16
N ASN A 2 8.19 22.01 1.21
CA ASN A 2 6.85 21.45 1.00
C ASN A 2 7.04 20.08 0.34
N LYS A 3 6.69 19.00 1.04
CA LYS A 3 6.60 17.68 0.40
C LYS A 3 5.42 17.73 -0.55
N THR A 4 5.66 17.47 -1.84
CA THR A 4 4.58 17.31 -2.82
C THR A 4 3.78 16.06 -2.43
N GLN A 5 2.46 16.19 -2.37
CA GLN A 5 1.57 15.05 -2.14
C GLN A 5 1.67 14.07 -3.32
N GLU A 6 1.95 12.81 -3.03
CA GLU A 6 2.01 11.72 -4.02
C GLU A 6 0.66 11.00 -4.10
N PHE A 7 0.35 10.48 -5.29
CA PHE A 7 -0.84 9.66 -5.58
C PHE A 7 -0.43 8.46 -6.43
N ILE A 8 -1.08 7.32 -6.23
CA ILE A 8 -0.97 6.19 -7.16
C ILE A 8 -1.81 6.49 -8.42
N LYS A 9 -1.49 5.83 -9.54
CA LYS A 9 -2.36 5.89 -10.72
C LYS A 9 -3.45 4.85 -10.60
N VAL A 10 -4.65 5.20 -11.05
CA VAL A 10 -5.82 4.31 -11.03
C VAL A 10 -6.51 4.34 -12.38
N ASN A 11 -6.81 3.15 -12.88
CA ASN A 11 -7.66 2.85 -14.03
C ASN A 11 -8.73 1.82 -13.58
N GLU A 12 -9.75 1.59 -14.41
CA GLU A 12 -11.05 0.95 -14.08
C GLU A 12 -11.00 -0.06 -12.92
N ASP A 13 -10.10 -1.05 -12.96
CA ASP A 13 -9.93 -2.06 -11.90
C ASP A 13 -8.45 -2.26 -11.47
N HIS A 14 -7.59 -1.27 -11.69
CA HIS A 14 -6.15 -1.45 -11.56
C HIS A 14 -5.47 -0.26 -10.87
N TRP A 15 -4.54 -0.58 -9.98
CA TRP A 15 -3.73 0.40 -9.27
C TRP A 15 -2.27 0.23 -9.69
N GLU A 16 -1.60 1.34 -9.97
CA GLU A 16 -0.18 1.38 -10.29
C GLU A 16 0.54 2.31 -9.30
N CYS A 17 1.46 1.73 -8.54
CA CYS A 17 2.34 2.44 -7.63
C CYS A 17 3.42 3.20 -8.41
N LEU A 18 3.88 4.32 -7.85
CA LEU A 18 4.99 5.11 -8.39
C LEU A 18 6.31 4.33 -8.52
N CYS A 19 6.47 3.19 -7.85
CA CYS A 19 7.62 2.31 -8.02
C CYS A 19 7.50 1.34 -9.21
N GLY A 20 6.39 1.38 -9.96
CA GLY A 20 6.09 0.44 -11.03
C GLY A 20 5.64 -0.94 -10.55
N ASN A 21 5.10 -1.02 -9.32
CA ASN A 21 4.30 -2.17 -8.89
C ASN A 21 2.84 -1.93 -9.26
N ASP A 22 2.11 -2.98 -9.56
CA ASP A 22 0.70 -2.87 -9.86
C ASP A 22 -0.13 -4.01 -9.25
N THR A 23 -1.46 -4.02 -9.43
CA THR A 23 -2.35 -5.03 -8.85
C THR A 23 -2.16 -6.44 -9.42
N MET A 24 -1.49 -6.58 -10.57
CA MET A 24 -1.24 -7.86 -11.24
C MET A 24 0.18 -8.41 -11.00
N ASP A 25 1.13 -7.56 -10.58
CA ASP A 25 2.49 -7.94 -10.16
C ASP A 25 2.51 -8.39 -8.67
N ILE A 26 3.25 -7.71 -7.80
CA ILE A 26 3.31 -8.04 -6.35
C ILE A 26 2.07 -7.53 -5.61
N GLY A 27 1.35 -6.56 -6.19
CA GLY A 27 0.07 -6.11 -5.66
C GLY A 27 0.17 -5.24 -4.40
N PHE A 28 -1.00 -5.04 -3.79
CA PHE A 28 -1.22 -4.20 -2.63
C PHE A 28 -2.03 -5.00 -1.62
N PHE A 29 -1.62 -4.96 -0.35
CA PHE A 29 -2.27 -5.76 0.69
C PHE A 29 -2.74 -4.88 1.84
N PRO A 30 -3.84 -5.26 2.53
CA PRO A 30 -4.28 -4.59 3.74
C PRO A 30 -3.13 -4.46 4.75
N CYS A 31 -3.02 -3.28 5.35
CA CYS A 31 -1.96 -2.96 6.29
C CYS A 31 -2.46 -2.11 7.46
N ASP A 32 -1.66 -2.04 8.52
CA ASP A 32 -1.85 -1.07 9.59
C ASP A 32 -1.27 0.31 9.21
N ASN A 33 -1.36 1.28 10.13
CA ASN A 33 -0.83 2.63 9.92
C ASN A 33 0.70 2.72 9.80
N LYS A 34 1.44 1.64 10.07
CA LYS A 34 2.89 1.52 9.85
C LYS A 34 3.22 0.86 8.50
N GLY A 35 2.21 0.41 7.78
CA GLY A 35 2.35 -0.29 6.50
C GLY A 35 2.61 -1.78 6.64
N ASP A 36 2.62 -2.32 7.88
CA ASP A 36 2.79 -3.75 8.12
C ASP A 36 1.53 -4.48 7.63
N CYS A 37 1.73 -5.51 6.81
CA CYS A 37 0.65 -6.34 6.30
C CYS A 37 -0.12 -6.95 7.48
N LYS A 38 -1.44 -6.89 7.40
CA LYS A 38 -2.35 -7.52 8.36
C LYS A 38 -3.57 -8.07 7.66
N GLU A 39 -4.19 -9.07 8.27
CA GLU A 39 -5.52 -9.52 7.85
C GLU A 39 -6.55 -8.39 8.10
N PRO A 40 -7.43 -8.10 7.14
CA PRO A 40 -8.47 -7.09 7.30
C PRO A 40 -9.56 -7.63 8.25
N ASP A 41 -9.63 -7.05 9.44
CA ASP A 41 -10.65 -7.31 10.46
C ASP A 41 -11.40 -6.01 10.81
N SER A 42 -12.24 -6.04 11.85
CA SER A 42 -12.97 -4.85 12.31
C SER A 42 -12.07 -3.71 12.82
N SER A 43 -10.78 -3.97 13.04
CA SER A 43 -9.79 -2.97 13.46
C SER A 43 -8.92 -2.45 12.32
N TRP A 44 -9.10 -2.96 11.10
CA TRP A 44 -8.36 -2.49 9.94
C TRP A 44 -8.85 -1.11 9.50
N GLU A 45 -7.91 -0.17 9.35
CA GLU A 45 -8.19 1.24 9.02
C GLU A 45 -8.46 1.48 7.53
N GLY A 46 -8.68 0.43 6.74
CA GLY A 46 -8.92 0.54 5.30
C GLY A 46 -7.66 0.91 4.49
N LEU A 47 -6.47 0.77 5.06
CA LEU A 47 -5.21 1.13 4.40
C LEU A 47 -4.59 -0.05 3.65
N TYR A 48 -3.95 0.25 2.52
CA TYR A 48 -3.21 -0.73 1.73
C TYR A 48 -1.73 -0.34 1.62
N SER A 49 -0.83 -1.33 1.61
CA SER A 49 0.58 -1.10 1.33
C SER A 49 1.04 -1.79 0.05
N CYS A 50 1.83 -1.08 -0.76
CA CYS A 50 2.51 -1.64 -1.91
C CYS A 50 3.54 -2.67 -1.45
N GLN A 51 3.36 -3.94 -1.82
CA GLN A 51 4.23 -5.02 -1.37
C GLN A 51 5.64 -4.97 -1.97
N LYS A 52 5.86 -4.16 -3.02
CA LYS A 52 7.19 -3.93 -3.59
C LYS A 52 8.00 -2.91 -2.80
N CYS A 53 7.45 -1.72 -2.54
CA CYS A 53 8.20 -0.58 -1.98
C CYS A 53 7.73 -0.08 -0.61
N GLY A 54 6.61 -0.57 -0.10
CA GLY A 54 6.09 -0.21 1.22
C GLY A 54 5.35 1.13 1.30
N ARG A 55 4.98 1.76 0.17
CA ARG A 55 4.09 2.93 0.19
C ARG A 55 2.72 2.57 0.76
N ILE A 56 2.22 3.40 1.66
CA ILE A 56 0.91 3.27 2.33
C ILE A 56 -0.09 4.16 1.61
N ILE A 57 -1.23 3.59 1.24
CA ILE A 57 -2.23 4.20 0.36
C ILE A 57 -3.56 4.28 1.09
N GLU A 58 -4.15 5.47 1.08
CA GLU A 58 -5.56 5.69 1.41
C GLU A 58 -6.39 5.41 0.15
N PRO A 59 -7.19 4.34 0.09
CA PRO A 59 -7.81 3.89 -1.14
C PRO A 59 -8.98 4.76 -1.61
N GLU A 60 -9.59 5.56 -0.74
CA GLU A 60 -10.69 6.45 -1.12
C GLU A 60 -10.21 7.64 -1.96
N THR A 61 -8.97 8.09 -1.75
CA THR A 61 -8.42 9.27 -2.44
C THR A 61 -7.18 8.95 -3.28
N TYR A 62 -6.70 7.69 -3.21
CA TYR A 62 -5.50 7.20 -3.87
C TYR A 62 -4.22 7.94 -3.47
N LYS A 63 -4.24 8.63 -2.32
CA LYS A 63 -3.09 9.32 -1.76
C LYS A 63 -2.09 8.34 -1.18
N VAL A 64 -0.81 8.62 -1.42
CA VAL A 64 0.28 8.03 -0.66
C VAL A 64 0.42 8.83 0.64
N ILE A 65 0.11 8.20 1.77
CA ILE A 65 0.12 8.83 3.10
C ILE A 65 1.38 8.51 3.91
N GLY A 66 2.17 7.54 3.44
CA GLY A 66 3.40 7.13 4.11
C GLY A 66 4.21 6.15 3.27
N ILE A 67 5.39 5.79 3.77
CA ILE A 67 6.23 4.74 3.21
C ILE A 67 7.00 4.06 4.34
N ASN A 68 7.00 2.74 4.34
CA ASN A 68 7.83 1.92 5.21
C ASN A 68 8.45 0.78 4.40
N SER A 69 9.69 0.96 3.94
CA SER A 69 10.40 -0.05 3.14
C SER A 69 10.77 -1.32 3.91
N ASN A 70 10.64 -1.28 5.25
CA ASN A 70 10.90 -2.41 6.15
C ASN A 70 9.60 -3.01 6.72
N ALA A 71 8.44 -2.61 6.20
CA ALA A 71 7.17 -3.16 6.62
C ALA A 71 7.14 -4.67 6.39
N LYS A 72 6.51 -5.40 7.31
CA LYS A 72 6.22 -6.82 7.13
C LYS A 72 5.31 -6.99 5.92
N LYS A 73 5.72 -7.83 4.99
CA LYS A 73 4.99 -8.14 3.76
C LYS A 73 4.16 -9.40 3.96
N TYR A 74 3.17 -9.60 3.10
CA TYR A 74 2.35 -10.81 3.13
C TYR A 74 3.19 -12.10 3.15
N ASP A 75 4.21 -12.16 2.30
CA ASP A 75 5.13 -13.31 2.18
C ASP A 75 5.90 -13.62 3.48
N ASP A 76 6.06 -12.65 4.39
CA ASP A 76 6.73 -12.89 5.67
C ASP A 76 5.89 -13.79 6.61
N PHE A 77 4.59 -13.94 6.35
CA PHE A 77 3.64 -14.66 7.19
C PHE A 77 3.28 -16.08 6.72
N ILE A 78 3.72 -16.50 5.53
CA ILE A 78 3.33 -17.79 4.91
C ILE A 78 4.45 -18.83 4.92
N ASN A 79 5.41 -18.69 5.85
CA ASN A 79 6.50 -19.66 6.04
C ASN A 79 6.08 -20.85 6.93
#